data_AF-A0A554LDH5-F1
#
_entry.id   AF-A0A554LDH5-F1
#
_cell.length_a   1.000
_cell.length_b   1.000
_cell.length_c   1.000
_cell.angle_alpha   90.00
_cell.angle_beta   90.00
_cell.angle_gamma   90.00
#
_symmetry.space_group_name_H-M   'P 1'
#
loop_
_entity.id
_entity.type
_entity.pdbx_description
1 polymer ?
#
loop_
_entity_poly.entity_id
_entity_poly.type
_entity_poly.pdbx_seq_one_letter_code
_entity_poly.pdbx_strand_id
1 'polypeptide(L)'
;MRCKFCGTDPDPVVLVPNIKKRKDGQIEIFACLDCAIKHGIYCEKHSSPHTGFSGDETTACLRCIEEEVQAKKEVAEEVYGRICGVLPQEELDELQEFAEDSSVITGDDEAVSVFRFVMTTAHRFKLPWDQVVVQILERRSAALILPSPF
;
A
#
# COMPACT_ATOMS: atom_id res chain seq x y z
N MET A 1 25.55 10.07 11.58
CA MET A 1 24.91 8.87 10.97
C MET A 1 25.34 8.83 9.50
N ARG A 2 24.89 7.89 8.65
CA ARG A 2 25.20 7.96 7.21
C ARG A 2 23.97 7.65 6.39
N CYS A 3 23.76 8.43 5.34
CA CYS A 3 22.75 8.16 4.33
C CYS A 3 23.09 6.86 3.61
N LYS A 4 22.12 5.95 3.54
CA LYS A 4 22.22 4.66 2.84
C LYS A 4 22.63 4.78 1.36
N PHE A 5 22.31 5.92 0.72
CA PHE A 5 22.51 6.11 -0.72
C PHE A 5 23.81 6.85 -1.07
N CYS A 6 24.13 7.94 -0.36
CA CYS A 6 25.30 8.78 -0.68
C CYS A 6 26.43 8.71 0.37
N GLY A 7 26.20 8.06 1.51
CA GLY A 7 27.20 7.88 2.57
C GLY A 7 27.53 9.14 3.39
N THR A 8 26.94 10.30 3.07
CA THR A 8 27.09 11.54 3.85
C THR A 8 26.22 11.52 5.10
N ASP A 9 26.49 12.40 6.06
CA ASP A 9 25.59 12.57 7.20
C ASP A 9 24.28 13.22 6.73
N PRO A 10 23.11 12.59 6.93
CA PRO A 10 21.85 13.14 6.43
C PRO A 10 21.38 14.32 7.27
N ASP A 11 21.08 15.43 6.59
CA ASP A 11 20.40 16.60 7.16
C ASP A 11 19.51 17.23 6.07
N PRO A 12 18.16 17.17 6.17
CA PRO A 12 17.37 16.48 7.19
C PRO A 12 17.36 14.95 7.00
N VAL A 13 16.95 14.25 8.07
CA VAL A 13 16.90 12.78 8.14
C VAL A 13 15.55 12.24 7.67
N VAL A 14 15.56 11.33 6.70
CA VAL A 14 14.39 10.56 6.26
C VAL A 14 14.58 9.08 6.61
N LEU A 15 13.56 8.46 7.19
CA LEU A 15 13.55 7.03 7.44
C LEU A 15 13.32 6.26 6.14
N VAL A 16 14.19 5.29 5.85
CA VAL A 16 14.08 4.43 4.68
C VAL A 16 13.10 3.28 4.99
N PRO A 17 11.96 3.18 4.30
CA PRO A 17 11.08 2.02 4.40
C PRO A 17 11.79 0.74 3.93
N ASN A 18 11.36 -0.42 4.43
CA ASN A 18 11.94 -1.75 4.23
C ASN A 18 13.25 -2.02 4.99
N ILE A 19 13.07 -2.45 6.25
CA ILE A 19 14.10 -2.92 7.17
C ILE A 19 14.60 -4.30 6.73
N LYS A 20 15.29 -4.39 5.59
CA LYS A 20 16.17 -5.55 5.36
C LYS A 20 17.42 -5.33 6.22
N LYS A 21 17.52 -6.07 7.34
CA LYS A 21 18.76 -6.20 8.10
C LYS A 21 19.88 -6.56 7.13
N ARG A 22 20.98 -5.81 7.13
CA ARG A 22 22.21 -6.30 6.50
C ARG A 22 22.63 -7.60 7.18
N LYS A 23 23.37 -8.46 6.46
CA LYS A 23 23.93 -9.71 7.02
C LYS A 23 24.86 -9.49 8.23
N ASP A 24 25.33 -8.26 8.41
CA ASP A 24 26.20 -7.81 9.52
C ASP A 24 25.42 -7.30 10.76
N GLY A 25 24.07 -7.34 10.73
CA GLY A 25 23.23 -6.87 11.83
C GLY A 25 23.06 -5.34 11.89
N GLN A 26 23.70 -4.57 11.01
CA GLN A 26 23.50 -3.13 10.95
C GLN A 26 22.22 -2.78 10.17
N ILE A 27 21.43 -1.86 10.74
CA ILE A 27 20.22 -1.34 10.11
C ILE A 27 20.54 0.06 9.58
N GLU A 28 20.76 0.19 8.27
CA GLU A 28 20.81 1.50 7.63
C GLU A 28 19.40 1.99 7.36
N ILE A 29 18.87 2.76 8.31
CA ILE A 29 17.48 3.26 8.31
C ILE A 29 17.36 4.70 7.82
N PHE A 30 18.45 5.36 7.42
CA PHE A 30 18.42 6.80 7.16
C PHE A 30 18.87 7.16 5.75
N ALA A 31 18.20 8.14 5.17
CA ALA A 31 18.57 8.80 3.93
C ALA A 31 18.49 10.32 4.07
N CYS A 32 19.30 11.04 3.29
CA CYS A 32 19.08 12.46 3.05
C CYS A 32 17.74 12.63 2.31
N LEU A 33 17.08 13.76 2.52
CA LEU A 33 15.83 14.09 1.81
C LEU A 33 15.98 13.98 0.28
N ASP A 34 17.01 14.58 -0.30
CA ASP A 34 17.25 14.54 -1.75
C ASP A 34 17.43 13.12 -2.27
N CYS A 35 18.13 12.27 -1.49
CA CYS A 35 18.27 10.86 -1.82
C CYS A 35 16.92 10.14 -1.71
N ALA A 36 16.14 10.44 -0.68
CA ALA A 36 14.84 9.83 -0.49
C ALA A 36 13.86 10.18 -1.62
N ILE A 37 13.86 11.43 -2.09
CA ILE A 37 13.10 11.90 -3.25
C ILE A 37 13.60 11.20 -4.52
N LYS A 38 14.91 11.24 -4.79
CA LYS A 38 15.52 10.62 -5.98
C LYS A 38 15.24 9.12 -6.09
N HIS A 39 15.21 8.43 -4.95
CA HIS A 39 14.94 7.00 -4.89
C HIS A 39 13.45 6.66 -4.73
N GLY A 40 12.55 7.65 -4.76
CA GLY A 40 11.10 7.44 -4.76
C GLY A 40 10.54 6.86 -3.47
N ILE A 41 11.19 7.13 -2.33
CA ILE A 41 10.79 6.69 -0.99
C ILE A 41 10.29 7.84 -0.12
N TYR A 42 10.06 9.00 -0.73
CA TYR A 42 9.53 10.20 -0.10
C TYR A 42 8.50 10.86 -1.01
N CYS A 43 7.39 11.28 -0.42
CA CYS A 43 6.34 11.99 -1.12
C CYS A 43 6.56 13.49 -1.01
N GLU A 44 6.88 14.13 -2.13
CA GLU A 44 7.05 15.59 -2.20
C GLU A 44 5.72 16.33 -1.94
N LYS A 45 4.59 15.76 -2.39
CA LYS A 45 3.26 16.37 -2.20
C LYS A 45 2.87 16.51 -0.73
N HIS A 46 3.17 15.48 0.07
CA HIS A 46 2.76 15.40 1.47
C HIS A 46 3.88 15.64 2.47
N SER A 47 5.09 15.89 1.97
CA SER A 47 6.31 16.08 2.74
C SER A 47 6.53 14.96 3.77
N SER A 48 6.36 13.71 3.35
CA SER A 48 6.41 12.54 4.23
C SER A 48 7.12 11.35 3.59
N PRO A 49 7.85 10.53 4.37
CA PRO A 49 8.39 9.27 3.87
C PRO A 49 7.26 8.35 3.39
N HIS A 50 7.57 7.51 2.41
CA HIS A 50 6.69 6.42 2.02
C HIS A 50 6.70 5.30 3.06
N THR A 51 5.60 4.55 3.13
CA THR A 51 5.53 3.30 3.86
C THR A 51 5.96 2.16 2.94
N GLY A 52 6.79 1.24 3.43
CA GLY A 52 7.20 0.05 2.68
C GLY A 52 6.17 -1.06 2.79
N PHE A 53 6.04 -1.86 1.74
CA PHE A 53 5.17 -3.04 1.75
C PHE A 53 5.96 -4.30 2.09
N SER A 54 5.44 -5.08 3.04
CA SER A 54 6.05 -6.36 3.43
C SER A 54 6.18 -7.29 2.22
N GLY A 55 7.35 -7.92 2.09
CA GLY A 55 7.62 -8.92 1.06
C GLY A 55 8.21 -8.38 -0.25
N ASP A 56 8.32 -7.06 -0.45
CA ASP A 56 9.06 -6.50 -1.60
C ASP A 56 9.80 -5.19 -1.26
N GLU A 57 10.41 -4.56 -2.27
CA GLU A 57 11.14 -3.29 -2.13
C GLU A 57 10.30 -2.07 -2.54
N THR A 58 8.98 -2.25 -2.68
CA THR A 58 8.07 -1.18 -3.08
C THR A 58 7.59 -0.37 -1.89
N THR A 59 7.19 0.87 -2.18
CA THR A 59 6.79 1.85 -1.17
C THR A 59 5.74 2.79 -1.75
N ALA A 60 4.85 3.33 -0.92
CA ALA A 60 3.89 4.34 -1.35
C ALA A 60 3.57 5.34 -0.23
N CYS A 61 3.01 6.49 -0.63
CA CYS A 61 2.50 7.48 0.30
C CYS A 61 1.06 7.13 0.71
N LEU A 62 0.85 6.82 1.99
CA LEU A 62 -0.49 6.53 2.51
C LEU A 62 -1.45 7.71 2.31
N ARG A 63 -0.97 8.95 2.44
CA ARG A 63 -1.82 10.15 2.23
C ARG A 63 -2.25 10.33 0.78
N CYS A 64 -1.41 9.97 -0.20
CA CYS A 64 -1.83 9.95 -1.61
C CYS A 64 -2.92 8.91 -1.84
N ILE A 65 -2.76 7.72 -1.27
CA ILE A 65 -3.76 6.65 -1.34
C ILE A 65 -5.09 7.15 -0.75
N GLU A 66 -5.09 7.72 0.45
CA GLU A 66 -6.32 8.22 1.08
C GLU A 66 -7.01 9.31 0.26
N GLU A 67 -6.26 10.27 -0.29
CA GLU A 67 -6.83 11.31 -1.15
C GLU A 67 -7.49 10.71 -2.41
N GLU A 68 -6.89 9.68 -3.01
CA GLU A 68 -7.45 9.01 -4.19
C GLU A 68 -8.66 8.15 -3.86
N VAL A 69 -8.66 7.47 -2.71
CA VAL A 69 -9.81 6.74 -2.17
C VAL A 69 -10.97 7.71 -1.98
N GLN A 70 -10.77 8.83 -1.28
CA GLN A 70 -11.82 9.81 -1.03
C GLN A 70 -12.34 10.46 -2.32
N ALA A 71 -11.47 10.73 -3.29
CA ALA A 71 -11.86 11.28 -4.59
C ALA A 71 -12.68 10.31 -5.45
N LYS A 72 -12.69 9.01 -5.13
CA LYS A 72 -13.36 7.96 -5.91
C LYS A 72 -14.27 7.08 -5.05
N LYS A 73 -14.62 7.50 -3.83
CA LYS A 73 -15.40 6.68 -2.89
C LYS A 73 -16.76 6.25 -3.46
N GLU A 74 -17.32 7.04 -4.36
CA GLU A 74 -18.60 6.75 -5.03
C GLU A 74 -18.59 5.48 -5.89
N VAL A 75 -17.42 5.02 -6.34
CA VAL A 75 -17.31 3.76 -7.09
C VAL A 75 -17.03 2.55 -6.19
N ALA A 76 -16.80 2.77 -4.89
CA ALA A 76 -16.39 1.71 -3.97
C ALA A 76 -17.45 0.60 -3.86
N GLU A 77 -18.73 0.97 -3.72
CA GLU A 77 -19.84 0.00 -3.65
C GLU A 77 -19.95 -0.86 -4.91
N GLU A 78 -19.83 -0.26 -6.10
CA GLU A 78 -19.86 -0.99 -7.37
C GLU A 78 -18.68 -1.98 -7.45
N VAL A 79 -17.47 -1.52 -7.12
CA VAL A 79 -16.26 -2.35 -7.15
C VAL A 79 -16.38 -3.51 -6.17
N TYR A 80 -16.82 -3.24 -4.93
CA TYR A 80 -16.99 -4.25 -3.90
C TYR A 80 -18.00 -5.31 -4.33
N GLY A 81 -19.19 -4.90 -4.81
CA GLY A 81 -20.20 -5.83 -5.30
C GLY A 81 -19.73 -6.69 -6.47
N ARG A 82 -18.96 -6.13 -7.40
CA ARG A 82 -18.37 -6.87 -8.52
C ARG A 82 -17.35 -7.90 -8.07
N ILE A 83 -16.48 -7.54 -7.13
CA ILE A 83 -15.49 -8.46 -6.55
C ILE A 83 -16.22 -9.60 -5.83
N CYS A 84 -17.12 -9.28 -4.89
CA CYS A 84 -17.87 -10.29 -4.14
C CYS A 84 -18.69 -11.23 -5.04
N GLY A 85 -19.21 -10.73 -6.17
CA GLY A 85 -19.99 -11.52 -7.11
C GLY A 85 -19.20 -12.56 -7.91
N VAL A 86 -17.86 -12.55 -7.88
CA VAL A 86 -17.03 -13.50 -8.66
C VAL A 86 -16.10 -14.38 -7.81
N LEU A 87 -15.90 -14.04 -6.54
CA LEU A 87 -15.01 -14.77 -5.66
C LEU A 87 -15.59 -16.16 -5.29
N PRO A 88 -14.73 -17.19 -5.16
CA PRO A 88 -15.08 -18.42 -4.47
C PRO A 88 -15.51 -18.12 -3.02
N GLN A 89 -16.40 -18.95 -2.46
CA GLN A 89 -16.95 -18.72 -1.12
C GLN A 89 -15.88 -18.54 -0.03
N GLU A 90 -14.81 -19.34 -0.06
CA GLU A 90 -13.72 -19.26 0.92
C GLU A 90 -13.04 -17.87 0.90
N GLU A 91 -12.62 -17.39 -0.28
CA GLU A 91 -12.01 -16.05 -0.41
C GLU A 91 -13.01 -14.92 -0.18
N LEU A 92 -14.30 -15.15 -0.46
CA LEU A 92 -15.36 -14.18 -0.17
C LEU A 92 -15.52 -13.99 1.34
N ASP A 93 -15.59 -15.09 2.10
CA ASP A 93 -15.72 -15.05 3.56
C ASP A 93 -14.50 -14.32 4.17
N GLU A 94 -13.29 -14.63 3.71
CA GLU A 94 -12.06 -13.95 4.14
C GLU A 94 -12.08 -12.44 3.80
N LEU A 95 -12.53 -12.08 2.60
CA LEU A 95 -12.63 -10.67 2.20
C LEU A 95 -13.65 -9.90 3.05
N GLN A 96 -14.79 -10.53 3.37
CA GLN A 96 -15.83 -9.90 4.17
C GLN A 96 -15.39 -9.71 5.62
N GLU A 97 -14.77 -10.72 6.24
CA GLU A 97 -14.19 -10.60 7.59
C GLU A 97 -13.15 -9.47 7.63
N PHE A 98 -12.25 -9.45 6.64
CA PHE A 98 -11.23 -8.42 6.54
C PHE A 98 -11.81 -7.02 6.31
N ALA A 99 -12.87 -6.90 5.51
CA ALA A 99 -13.56 -5.65 5.25
C ALA A 99 -14.28 -5.13 6.50
N GLU A 100 -14.94 -6.02 7.25
CA GLU A 100 -15.59 -5.71 8.52
C GLU A 100 -14.57 -5.19 9.54
N ASP A 101 -13.48 -5.92 9.76
CA ASP A 101 -12.41 -5.52 10.68
C ASP A 101 -11.81 -4.16 10.31
N SER A 102 -11.53 -3.96 9.02
CA SER A 102 -10.99 -2.71 8.50
C SER A 102 -11.95 -1.54 8.66
N SER A 103 -13.25 -1.77 8.45
CA SER A 103 -14.30 -0.76 8.60
C SER A 103 -14.40 -0.29 10.06
N VAL A 104 -14.30 -1.21 11.02
CA VAL A 104 -14.31 -0.90 12.47
C VAL A 104 -13.10 -0.04 12.87
N ILE A 105 -11.92 -0.35 12.34
CA ILE A 105 -10.68 0.37 12.66
C ILE A 105 -10.68 1.78 12.06
N THR A 106 -11.20 1.92 10.84
CA THR A 106 -11.05 3.15 10.06
C THR A 106 -12.26 4.08 10.18
N GLY A 107 -13.43 3.53 10.55
CA GLY A 107 -14.70 4.25 10.60
C GLY A 107 -15.34 4.46 9.22
N ASP A 108 -14.75 3.91 8.16
CA ASP A 108 -15.33 3.86 6.82
C ASP A 108 -16.28 2.65 6.69
N ASP A 109 -17.08 2.60 5.63
CA ASP A 109 -17.81 1.38 5.27
C ASP A 109 -16.88 0.29 4.70
N GLU A 110 -17.38 -0.94 4.66
CA GLU A 110 -16.66 -2.11 4.13
C GLU A 110 -16.18 -1.91 2.68
N ALA A 111 -17.01 -1.32 1.83
CA ALA A 111 -16.70 -1.15 0.41
C ALA A 111 -15.55 -0.17 0.21
N VAL A 112 -15.56 0.96 0.93
CA VAL A 112 -14.46 1.93 0.97
C VAL A 112 -13.20 1.30 1.56
N SER A 113 -13.34 0.46 2.58
CA SER A 113 -12.22 -0.28 3.16
C SER A 113 -11.57 -1.20 2.14
N VAL A 114 -12.34 -2.02 1.41
CA VAL A 114 -11.82 -2.86 0.33
C VAL A 114 -11.19 -2.03 -0.78
N PHE A 115 -11.83 -0.92 -1.16
CA PHE A 115 -11.33 -0.03 -2.20
C PHE A 115 -10.00 0.63 -1.83
N ARG A 116 -9.77 0.93 -0.54
CA ARG A 116 -8.46 1.37 -0.03
C ARG A 116 -7.37 0.34 -0.31
N PHE A 117 -7.65 -0.97 -0.17
CA PHE A 117 -6.67 -2.01 -0.49
C PHE A 117 -6.43 -2.19 -2.00
N VAL A 118 -7.47 -1.99 -2.81
CA VAL A 118 -7.33 -1.90 -4.29
C VAL A 118 -6.40 -0.74 -4.66
N MET A 119 -6.62 0.45 -4.09
CA MET A 119 -5.78 1.64 -4.32
C MET A 119 -4.35 1.43 -3.81
N THR A 120 -4.21 0.83 -2.63
CA THR A 120 -2.90 0.49 -2.07
C THR A 120 -2.12 -0.42 -3.00
N THR A 121 -2.78 -1.44 -3.54
CA THR A 121 -2.21 -2.38 -4.52
C THR A 121 -1.85 -1.69 -5.83
N ALA A 122 -2.71 -0.79 -6.30
CA ALA A 122 -2.46 0.02 -7.49
C ALA A 122 -1.19 0.87 -7.34
N HIS A 123 -1.04 1.56 -6.20
CA HIS A 123 0.16 2.34 -5.88
C HIS A 123 1.40 1.47 -5.72
N ARG A 124 1.28 0.33 -5.00
CA ARG A 124 2.36 -0.64 -4.79
C ARG A 124 2.97 -1.11 -6.12
N PHE A 125 2.12 -1.48 -7.07
CA PHE A 125 2.54 -2.04 -8.36
C PHE A 125 2.59 -1.03 -9.50
N LYS A 126 2.33 0.26 -9.23
CA LYS A 126 2.26 1.34 -10.24
C LYS A 126 1.29 1.00 -11.38
N LEU A 127 0.15 0.43 -11.02
CA LEU A 127 -0.92 0.07 -11.93
C LEU A 127 -2.09 1.07 -11.78
N PRO A 128 -2.88 1.29 -12.84
CA PRO A 128 -4.20 1.87 -12.69
C PRO A 128 -5.08 1.00 -11.75
N TRP A 129 -5.90 1.63 -10.91
CA TRP A 129 -6.73 0.92 -9.93
C TRP A 129 -7.74 -0.04 -10.59
N ASP A 130 -8.28 0.35 -11.73
CA ASP A 130 -9.21 -0.44 -12.52
C ASP A 130 -8.55 -1.70 -13.08
N GLN A 131 -7.25 -1.65 -13.39
CA GLN A 131 -6.48 -2.85 -13.74
C GLN A 131 -6.31 -3.82 -12.57
N VAL A 132 -6.20 -3.34 -11.33
CA VAL A 132 -6.18 -4.21 -10.14
C VAL A 132 -7.52 -4.94 -10.02
N VAL A 133 -8.63 -4.22 -10.20
CA VAL A 133 -9.97 -4.81 -10.19
C VAL A 133 -10.11 -5.85 -11.31
N VAL A 134 -9.71 -5.52 -12.55
CA VAL A 134 -9.73 -6.46 -13.68
C VAL A 134 -8.97 -7.75 -13.34
N GLN A 135 -7.78 -7.65 -12.76
CA GLN A 135 -7.01 -8.85 -12.38
C GLN A 135 -7.71 -9.70 -11.32
N ILE A 136 -8.35 -9.09 -10.33
CA ILE A 136 -9.16 -9.81 -9.32
C ILE A 136 -10.31 -10.54 -10.03
N LEU A 137 -11.02 -9.86 -10.93
CA LEU A 137 -12.18 -10.42 -11.62
C LEU A 137 -11.80 -11.57 -12.58
N GLU A 138 -10.70 -11.42 -13.33
CA GLU A 138 -10.22 -12.44 -14.27
C GLU A 138 -9.67 -13.67 -13.55
N ARG A 139 -8.94 -13.47 -12.44
CA ARG A 139 -8.39 -14.57 -11.65
C ARG A 139 -9.41 -15.20 -10.72
N ARG A 140 -10.52 -14.49 -10.45
CA ARG A 140 -11.50 -14.82 -9.42
C ARG A 140 -10.84 -15.03 -8.06
N SER A 141 -9.95 -14.10 -7.70
CA SER A 141 -9.18 -14.18 -6.45
C SER A 141 -8.86 -12.79 -5.90
N ALA A 142 -9.07 -12.62 -4.60
CA ALA A 142 -8.78 -11.43 -3.81
C ALA A 142 -7.35 -11.43 -3.23
N ALA A 143 -6.53 -12.43 -3.54
CA ALA A 143 -5.14 -12.55 -3.04
C ALA A 143 -4.24 -11.33 -3.31
N LEU A 144 -4.60 -10.47 -4.27
CA LEU A 144 -3.88 -9.22 -4.54
C LEU A 144 -4.12 -8.13 -3.47
N ILE A 145 -5.28 -8.15 -2.80
CA ILE A 145 -5.70 -7.12 -1.85
C ILE A 145 -5.83 -7.65 -0.42
N LEU A 146 -5.93 -8.96 -0.25
CA LEU A 146 -5.86 -9.60 1.05
C LEU A 146 -4.41 -9.62 1.57
N PRO A 147 -4.20 -9.45 2.88
CA PRO A 147 -2.89 -9.64 3.49
C PRO A 147 -2.43 -11.10 3.30
N SER A 148 -1.26 -11.31 2.71
CA SER A 148 -0.69 -12.65 2.58
C SER A 148 -0.49 -13.26 3.98
N PRO A 149 -0.92 -14.51 4.24
CA PRO A 149 -0.46 -15.22 5.42
C PRO A 149 1.08 -15.29 5.33
N PHE A 150 1.73 -14.92 6.43
CA PHE A 150 3.19 -14.83 6.55
C PHE A 150 3.88 -16.18 6.41
#